data_AF-A0A6M5Y7H2-F1
#
_entry.id   AF-A0A6M5Y7H2-F1
#
_cell.length_a   1.000
_cell.length_b   1.000
_cell.length_c   1.000
_cell.angle_alpha   90.00
_cell.angle_beta   90.00
_cell.angle_gamma   90.00
#
_symmetry.space_group_name_H-M   'P 1'
#
loop_
_entity.id
_entity.type
_entity.pdbx_description
1 polymer ?
#
loop_
_entity_poly.entity_id
_entity_poly.type
_entity_poly.pdbx_seq_one_letter_code
_entity_poly.pdbx_strand_id
1 'polypeptide(L)'
;MVPYLVLYFSLLRLVDQKHYADAVALLASHQIDLAGFERGISQLPMTTRTEFNLLLVRLGIGWGQLSAPLVRLNRVLALPVRSLPGTLSTQSRLLNLLLYARLGNADYLTHALRSVERKRKKSSQTLTGEQLVIDLLRQWLGGRLTKASLAQTDAFSGSPADRQLLQNLDLRCWIQSVLGMYS
;
A
#
# COMPACT_ATOMS: atom_id res chain seq x y z
N MET A 1 17.59 17.60 -4.98
CA MET A 1 17.47 16.15 -4.66
C MET A 1 17.52 15.87 -3.16
N VAL A 2 18.51 16.39 -2.41
CA VAL A 2 18.64 16.22 -0.95
C VAL A 2 17.37 16.59 -0.15
N PRO A 3 16.63 17.68 -0.44
CA PRO A 3 15.43 18.03 0.32
C PRO A 3 14.31 16.99 0.24
N TYR A 4 14.12 16.37 -0.92
CA TYR A 4 13.08 15.36 -1.13
C TYR A 4 13.41 14.03 -0.44
N LEU A 5 14.69 13.68 -0.32
CA LEU A 5 15.10 12.50 0.45
C LEU A 5 14.87 12.71 1.96
N VAL A 6 15.20 13.89 2.49
CA VAL A 6 14.92 14.24 3.89
C VAL A 6 13.42 14.20 4.17
N LEU A 7 12.61 14.79 3.28
CA LEU A 7 11.15 14.72 3.39
C LEU A 7 10.65 13.28 3.34
N TYR A 8 11.14 12.47 2.40
CA TYR A 8 10.78 11.06 2.27
C TYR A 8 11.02 10.29 3.57
N PHE A 9 12.23 10.35 4.13
CA PHE A 9 12.56 9.61 5.36
C PHE A 9 11.79 10.14 6.57
N SER A 10 11.54 11.44 6.64
CA SER A 10 10.75 12.06 7.71
C SER A 10 9.29 11.59 7.67
N LEU A 11 8.68 11.59 6.48
CA LEU A 11 7.34 11.06 6.26
C LEU A 11 7.28 9.56 6.52
N LEU A 12 8.28 8.80 6.06
CA LEU A 12 8.34 7.34 6.25
C LEU A 12 8.30 7.00 7.74
N ARG A 13 9.13 7.68 8.53
CA ARG A 13 9.17 7.49 9.99
C ARG A 13 7.81 7.78 10.64
N LEU A 14 7.18 8.90 10.30
CA LEU A 14 5.88 9.29 10.87
C LEU A 14 4.77 8.31 10.46
N VAL A 15 4.75 7.89 9.20
CA VAL A 15 3.78 6.93 8.67
C VAL A 15 3.96 5.55 9.31
N ASP A 16 5.20 5.07 9.45
CA ASP A 16 5.48 3.77 10.10
C ASP A 16 5.11 3.78 11.59
N GLN A 17 5.15 4.94 12.24
CA GLN A 17 4.69 5.16 13.62
C GLN A 17 3.19 5.47 13.73
N LYS A 18 2.45 5.51 12.61
CA LYS A 18 1.03 5.87 12.53
C LYS A 18 0.69 7.30 13.00
N HIS A 19 1.68 8.20 13.00
CA HIS A 19 1.50 9.62 13.29
C HIS A 19 1.01 10.36 12.01
N TYR A 20 -0.17 9.98 11.52
CA TYR A 20 -0.68 10.47 10.24
C TYR A 20 -0.99 11.96 10.26
N ALA A 21 -1.46 12.51 11.39
CA ALA A 21 -1.72 13.94 11.54
C ALA A 21 -0.43 14.76 11.35
N ASP A 22 0.64 14.38 12.04
CA ASP A 22 1.96 15.03 11.93
C ASP A 22 2.53 14.89 10.53
N ALA A 23 2.38 13.71 9.90
CA ALA A 23 2.84 13.47 8.54
C ALA A 23 2.09 14.34 7.52
N VAL A 24 0.77 14.53 7.68
CA VAL A 24 -0.01 15.45 6.84
C VAL A 24 0.43 16.89 7.05
N ALA A 25 0.65 17.32 8.30
CA ALA A 25 1.13 18.67 8.59
C ALA A 25 2.52 18.94 7.98
N LEU A 26 3.44 17.98 8.11
CA LEU A 26 4.77 18.03 7.48
C LEU A 26 4.68 18.08 5.95
N LEU A 27 3.79 17.29 5.35
CA LEU A 27 3.59 17.30 3.90
C LEU A 27 3.02 18.64 3.42
N ALA A 28 2.04 19.20 4.15
CA ALA A 28 1.40 20.47 3.80
C ALA A 28 2.41 21.63 3.75
N SER A 29 3.41 21.65 4.64
CA SER A 29 4.46 22.68 4.61
C SER A 29 5.35 22.63 3.36
N HIS A 30 5.34 21.51 2.63
CA HIS A 30 6.09 21.30 1.39
C HIS A 30 5.21 21.38 0.12
N GLN A 31 3.89 21.50 0.28
CA GLN A 31 2.91 21.55 -0.82
C GLN A 31 2.34 22.95 -1.06
N ILE A 32 3.01 24.00 -0.59
CA ILE A 32 2.62 25.41 -0.82
C ILE A 32 2.47 25.67 -2.34
N ASP A 33 3.37 25.12 -3.16
CA ASP A 33 3.21 25.00 -4.61
C ASP A 33 3.05 23.51 -4.98
N LEU A 34 1.80 23.07 -5.14
CA LEU A 34 1.49 21.68 -5.50
C LEU A 34 2.11 21.29 -6.85
N ALA A 35 2.13 22.18 -7.83
CA ALA A 35 2.68 21.90 -9.16
C ALA A 35 4.21 21.78 -9.11
N GLY A 36 4.87 22.64 -8.34
CA GLY A 36 6.29 22.54 -8.03
C GLY A 36 6.65 21.25 -7.30
N PHE A 37 5.83 20.85 -6.31
CA PHE A 37 6.01 19.62 -5.56
C PHE A 37 5.94 18.37 -6.45
N GLU A 38 4.89 18.24 -7.29
CA GLU A 38 4.76 17.11 -8.20
C GLU A 38 5.88 17.07 -9.24
N ARG A 39 6.34 18.24 -9.73
CA ARG A 39 7.53 18.32 -10.60
C ARG A 39 8.80 17.87 -9.88
N GLY A 40 8.98 18.22 -8.62
CA GLY A 40 10.14 17.78 -7.85
C GLY A 40 10.16 16.27 -7.63
N ILE A 41 9.00 15.66 -7.34
CA ILE A 41 8.88 14.20 -7.26
C ILE A 41 9.16 13.55 -8.62
N SER A 42 8.68 14.13 -9.72
CA SER A 42 8.84 13.53 -11.05
C SER A 42 10.29 13.44 -11.52
N GLN A 43 11.15 14.33 -11.02
CA GLN A 43 12.60 14.36 -11.27
C GLN A 43 13.40 13.33 -10.46
N LEU A 44 12.80 12.65 -9.48
CA LEU A 44 13.50 11.60 -8.73
C LEU A 44 13.75 10.35 -9.60
N PRO A 45 14.81 9.57 -9.31
CA PRO A 45 15.02 8.27 -9.95
C PRO A 45 13.77 7.39 -9.84
N MET A 46 13.48 6.60 -10.88
CA MET A 46 12.22 5.84 -11.01
C MET A 46 11.84 5.05 -9.74
N THR A 47 12.80 4.30 -9.17
CA THR A 47 12.61 3.51 -7.95
C THR A 47 12.22 4.40 -6.77
N THR A 48 13.03 5.43 -6.47
CA THR A 48 12.79 6.38 -5.38
C THR A 48 11.48 7.14 -5.57
N ARG A 49 11.17 7.56 -6.80
CA ARG A 49 9.90 8.19 -7.15
C ARG A 49 8.72 7.28 -6.85
N THR A 50 8.83 6.00 -7.17
CA THR A 50 7.78 5.02 -6.94
C THR A 50 7.58 4.77 -5.45
N GLU A 51 8.66 4.57 -4.69
CA GLU A 51 8.63 4.43 -3.24
C GLU A 51 7.98 5.64 -2.57
N PHE A 52 8.36 6.86 -2.99
CA PHE A 52 7.76 8.09 -2.48
C PHE A 52 6.26 8.14 -2.80
N ASN A 53 5.85 7.87 -4.05
CA ASN A 53 4.43 7.85 -4.38
C ASN A 53 3.65 6.81 -3.56
N LEU A 54 4.21 5.62 -3.34
CA LEU A 54 3.59 4.60 -2.49
C LEU A 54 3.50 5.04 -1.03
N LEU A 55 4.51 5.74 -0.51
CA LEU A 55 4.47 6.35 0.83
C LEU A 55 3.35 7.40 0.95
N LEU A 56 3.16 8.25 -0.07
CA LEU A 56 2.06 9.22 -0.08
C LEU A 56 0.68 8.54 -0.18
N VAL A 57 0.58 7.42 -0.90
CA VAL A 57 -0.64 6.59 -0.93
C VAL A 57 -0.92 6.03 0.48
N ARG A 58 0.10 5.47 1.15
CA ARG A 58 -0.02 4.97 2.53
C ARG A 58 -0.45 6.06 3.50
N LEU A 59 0.15 7.24 3.43
CA LEU A 59 -0.22 8.39 4.25
C LEU A 59 -1.69 8.76 4.07
N GLY A 60 -2.15 8.93 2.83
CA GLY A 60 -3.54 9.30 2.58
C GLY A 60 -4.52 8.25 3.08
N ILE A 61 -4.23 6.96 2.86
CA ILE A 61 -5.03 5.85 3.39
C ILE A 61 -5.09 5.88 4.91
N GLY A 62 -3.94 6.02 5.58
CA GLY A 62 -3.86 6.10 7.04
C GLY A 62 -4.59 7.31 7.62
N TRP A 63 -4.64 8.40 6.86
CA TRP A 63 -5.43 9.60 7.18
C TRP A 63 -6.92 9.49 6.81
N GLY A 64 -7.39 8.33 6.35
CA GLY A 64 -8.79 8.10 6.00
C GLY A 64 -9.22 8.64 4.64
N GLN A 65 -8.29 9.11 3.80
CA GLN A 65 -8.56 9.53 2.43
C GLN A 65 -8.39 8.33 1.48
N LEU A 66 -9.37 8.07 0.62
CA LEU A 66 -9.30 6.95 -0.34
C LEU A 66 -9.17 7.41 -1.79
N SER A 67 -9.86 8.49 -2.18
CA SER A 67 -9.90 8.95 -3.58
C SER A 67 -8.56 9.49 -4.09
N ALA A 68 -7.92 10.41 -3.35
CA ALA A 68 -6.63 10.97 -3.76
C ALA A 68 -5.50 9.92 -3.80
N PRO A 69 -5.38 9.02 -2.79
CA PRO A 69 -4.46 7.89 -2.88
C PRO A 69 -4.72 6.96 -4.06
N LEU A 70 -5.98 6.70 -4.42
CA LEU A 70 -6.30 5.86 -5.58
C LEU A 70 -5.80 6.48 -6.89
N VAL A 71 -6.02 7.78 -7.09
CA VAL A 71 -5.53 8.50 -8.27
C VAL A 71 -4.00 8.43 -8.34
N ARG A 72 -3.31 8.65 -7.22
CA ARG A 72 -1.84 8.56 -7.17
C ARG A 72 -1.34 7.14 -7.45
N LEU A 73 -1.99 6.13 -6.88
CA LEU A 73 -1.63 4.73 -7.09
C LEU A 73 -1.84 4.28 -8.53
N ASN A 74 -2.93 4.71 -9.17
CA ASN A 74 -3.19 4.41 -10.58
C ASN A 74 -2.10 4.99 -11.50
N ARG A 75 -1.52 6.14 -11.17
CA ARG A 75 -0.35 6.68 -11.90
C ARG A 75 0.88 5.79 -11.76
N VAL A 76 1.11 5.21 -10.58
CA VAL A 76 2.21 4.25 -10.36
C VAL A 76 1.97 2.97 -11.17
N LEU A 77 0.73 2.45 -11.17
CA LEU A 77 0.36 1.23 -11.89
C LEU A 77 0.36 1.40 -13.42
N ALA A 78 0.24 2.62 -13.92
CA ALA A 78 0.35 2.94 -15.34
C ALA A 78 1.80 2.86 -15.86
N LEU A 79 2.80 2.80 -14.97
CA LEU A 79 4.19 2.62 -15.36
C LEU A 79 4.41 1.22 -15.96
N PRO A 80 5.27 1.06 -16.96
CA PRO A 80 5.57 -0.26 -17.52
C PRO A 80 6.11 -1.20 -16.44
N VAL A 81 5.56 -2.42 -16.35
CA VAL A 81 5.93 -3.41 -15.31
C VAL A 81 7.43 -3.73 -15.31
N ARG A 82 8.07 -3.69 -16.48
CA ARG A 82 9.52 -3.94 -16.63
C ARG A 82 10.40 -2.83 -16.05
N SER A 83 9.83 -1.66 -15.76
CA SER A 83 10.54 -0.49 -15.25
C SER A 83 10.60 -0.43 -13.73
N LEU A 84 9.95 -1.36 -13.03
CA LEU A 84 9.91 -1.40 -11.57
C LEU A 84 10.58 -2.68 -11.04
N PRO A 85 11.33 -2.58 -9.92
CA PRO A 85 11.71 -3.75 -9.13
C PRO A 85 10.49 -4.62 -8.82
N GLY A 86 10.66 -5.95 -8.85
CA GLY A 86 9.57 -6.91 -8.64
C GLY A 86 8.81 -6.69 -7.32
N THR A 87 9.53 -6.33 -6.25
CA THR A 87 8.97 -6.01 -4.93
C THR A 87 8.04 -4.81 -4.96
N LEU A 88 8.45 -3.70 -5.60
CA LEU A 88 7.62 -2.50 -5.75
C LEU A 88 6.40 -2.75 -6.65
N SER A 89 6.56 -3.56 -7.69
CA SER A 89 5.45 -4.00 -8.54
C SER A 89 4.42 -4.83 -7.76
N THR A 90 4.87 -5.77 -6.93
CA THR A 90 3.99 -6.54 -6.03
C THR A 90 3.31 -5.64 -5.00
N GLN A 91 4.07 -4.79 -4.32
CA GLN A 91 3.52 -3.86 -3.33
C GLN A 91 2.45 -2.95 -3.93
N SER A 92 2.70 -2.35 -5.11
CA SER A 92 1.75 -1.45 -5.78
C SER A 92 0.44 -2.17 -6.11
N ARG A 93 0.53 -3.42 -6.61
CA ARG A 93 -0.65 -4.24 -6.93
C ARG A 93 -1.44 -4.62 -5.68
N LEU A 94 -0.77 -5.04 -4.62
CA LEU A 94 -1.43 -5.41 -3.36
C LEU A 94 -2.07 -4.21 -2.67
N LEU A 95 -1.41 -3.05 -2.71
CA LEU A 95 -1.97 -1.80 -2.19
C LEU A 95 -3.23 -1.40 -2.96
N ASN A 96 -3.26 -1.66 -4.27
CA ASN A 96 -4.43 -1.41 -5.11
C ASN A 96 -5.60 -2.30 -4.71
N LEU A 97 -5.37 -3.61 -4.57
CA LEU A 97 -6.39 -4.54 -4.11
C LEU A 97 -6.96 -4.13 -2.74
N LEU A 98 -6.09 -3.79 -1.79
CA LEU A 98 -6.53 -3.33 -0.47
C LEU A 98 -7.28 -2.01 -0.51
N LEU A 99 -6.89 -1.08 -1.38
CA LEU A 99 -7.61 0.18 -1.53
C LEU A 99 -9.01 -0.03 -2.10
N TYR A 100 -9.17 -0.90 -3.10
CA TYR A 100 -10.50 -1.29 -3.59
C TYR A 100 -11.33 -2.06 -2.55
N ALA A 101 -10.68 -2.87 -1.71
CA ALA A 101 -11.36 -3.50 -0.57
C ALA A 101 -11.86 -2.47 0.45
N ARG A 102 -11.05 -1.47 0.79
CA ARG A 102 -11.44 -0.34 1.66
C ARG A 102 -12.56 0.52 1.07
N LEU A 103 -12.64 0.62 -0.26
CA LEU A 103 -13.73 1.26 -0.99
C LEU A 103 -15.01 0.41 -1.07
N GLY A 104 -15.00 -0.83 -0.56
CA GLY A 104 -16.15 -1.74 -0.65
C GLY A 104 -16.44 -2.25 -2.06
N ASN A 105 -15.51 -2.09 -3.01
CA ASN A 105 -15.72 -2.48 -4.41
C ASN A 105 -15.44 -3.98 -4.63
N ALA A 106 -16.39 -4.80 -4.17
CA ALA A 106 -16.28 -6.26 -4.21
C ALA A 106 -16.22 -6.84 -5.64
N ASP A 107 -16.95 -6.23 -6.58
CA ASP A 107 -16.99 -6.67 -7.97
C ASP A 107 -15.62 -6.52 -8.63
N TYR A 108 -15.03 -5.33 -8.55
CA TYR A 108 -13.68 -5.10 -9.05
C TYR A 108 -12.68 -6.07 -8.40
N LEU A 109 -12.75 -6.22 -7.09
CA LEU A 109 -11.79 -7.04 -6.35
C LEU A 109 -11.87 -8.51 -6.76
N THR A 110 -13.07 -9.04 -7.00
CA THR A 110 -13.29 -10.42 -7.48
C THR A 110 -12.59 -10.66 -8.82
N HIS A 111 -12.73 -9.73 -9.76
CA HIS A 111 -12.05 -9.82 -11.06
C HIS A 111 -10.53 -9.65 -10.93
N ALA A 112 -10.09 -8.69 -10.12
CA ALA A 112 -8.68 -8.37 -9.94
C ALA A 112 -7.89 -9.52 -9.28
N LEU A 113 -8.44 -10.16 -8.25
CA LEU A 113 -7.82 -11.31 -7.57
C LEU A 113 -7.60 -12.49 -8.51
N ARG A 114 -8.61 -12.85 -9.31
CA ARG A 114 -8.48 -13.90 -10.34
C ARG A 114 -7.36 -13.62 -11.34
N SER A 115 -7.10 -12.34 -11.66
CA SER A 115 -6.02 -11.93 -12.55
C SER A 115 -4.64 -12.08 -11.90
N VAL A 116 -4.52 -11.65 -10.64
CA VAL A 116 -3.27 -11.77 -9.86
C VAL A 116 -2.87 -13.23 -9.66
N GLU A 117 -3.82 -14.09 -9.33
CA GLU A 117 -3.57 -15.53 -9.13
C GLU A 117 -3.09 -16.23 -10.40
N ARG A 118 -3.71 -15.92 -11.56
CA ARG A 118 -3.28 -16.47 -12.85
C ARG A 118 -1.84 -16.08 -13.18
N LYS A 119 -1.44 -14.84 -12.87
CA LYS A 119 -0.05 -14.38 -13.04
C LYS A 119 0.89 -15.10 -12.07
N ARG A 120 0.46 -15.29 -10.83
CA ARG A 120 1.25 -15.98 -9.80
C ARG A 120 1.53 -17.44 -10.14
N LYS A 121 0.54 -18.19 -10.64
CA LYS A 121 0.75 -19.59 -11.08
C LYS A 121 1.86 -19.76 -12.15
N LYS A 122 2.21 -18.67 -12.84
CA LYS A 122 3.27 -18.65 -13.86
C LYS A 122 4.64 -18.19 -13.32
N SER A 123 4.73 -17.77 -12.06
CA SER A 123 5.95 -17.24 -11.46
C SER A 123 6.49 -18.20 -10.39
N SER A 124 7.79 -18.50 -10.44
CA SER A 124 8.47 -19.41 -9.49
C SER A 124 8.83 -18.76 -8.15
N GLN A 125 8.78 -17.43 -8.05
CA GLN A 125 9.05 -16.67 -6.82
C GLN A 125 7.73 -16.14 -6.24
N THR A 126 7.17 -16.87 -5.28
CA THR A 126 6.03 -16.39 -4.50
C THR A 126 6.52 -15.87 -3.14
N LEU A 127 6.21 -14.61 -2.85
CA LEU A 127 6.33 -14.06 -1.51
C LEU A 127 5.20 -14.61 -0.62
N THR A 128 5.55 -15.17 0.53
CA THR A 128 4.56 -15.74 1.46
C THR A 128 3.60 -14.68 2.00
N GLY A 129 4.07 -13.43 2.12
CA GLY A 129 3.24 -12.29 2.51
C GLY A 129 2.24 -11.89 1.43
N GLU A 130 2.60 -11.96 0.15
CA GLU A 130 1.66 -11.73 -0.96
C GLU A 130 0.50 -12.74 -0.90
N GLN A 131 0.81 -14.01 -0.64
CA GLN A 131 -0.20 -15.05 -0.51
C GLN A 131 -1.15 -14.79 0.67
N LEU A 132 -0.62 -14.43 1.83
CA LEU A 132 -1.42 -14.10 3.00
C LEU A 132 -2.42 -12.97 2.69
N VAL A 133 -1.97 -11.90 2.02
CA VAL A 133 -2.84 -10.77 1.64
C VAL A 133 -3.98 -11.22 0.72
N ILE A 134 -3.66 -12.03 -0.30
CA ILE A 134 -4.67 -12.56 -1.23
C ILE A 134 -5.71 -13.42 -0.50
N ASP A 135 -5.29 -14.28 0.43
CA ASP A 135 -6.19 -15.14 1.18
C ASP A 135 -7.10 -14.33 2.11
N LEU A 136 -6.58 -13.29 2.76
CA LEU A 136 -7.37 -12.39 3.59
C LEU A 136 -8.40 -11.60 2.79
N LEU A 137 -8.04 -11.11 1.60
CA LEU A 137 -8.97 -10.44 0.69
C LEU A 137 -10.09 -11.38 0.22
N ARG A 138 -9.79 -12.66 0.00
CA ARG A 138 -10.81 -13.68 -0.31
C ARG A 138 -11.71 -14.01 0.87
N GLN A 139 -11.14 -14.07 2.07
CA GLN A 139 -11.94 -14.24 3.30
C GLN A 139 -12.89 -13.06 3.45
N TRP A 140 -12.42 -11.83 3.24
CA TRP A 140 -13.24 -10.63 3.25
C TRP A 140 -14.39 -10.69 2.23
N LEU A 141 -14.09 -10.98 0.95
CA LEU A 141 -15.12 -11.12 -0.10
C LEU A 141 -16.17 -12.20 0.22
N GLY A 142 -15.76 -13.26 0.90
CA GLY A 142 -16.66 -14.34 1.31
C GLY A 142 -17.37 -14.11 2.64
N GLY A 143 -17.20 -12.94 3.29
CA GLY A 143 -17.76 -12.69 4.62
C GLY A 143 -17.17 -13.57 5.74
N ARG A 144 -15.96 -14.11 5.53
CA ARG A 144 -15.27 -15.06 6.44
C ARG A 144 -14.06 -14.45 7.15
N LEU A 145 -13.89 -13.13 7.09
CA LEU A 145 -12.83 -12.45 7.83
C LEU A 145 -13.18 -12.45 9.32
N THR A 146 -12.29 -12.97 10.17
CA THR A 146 -12.55 -13.17 11.61
C THR A 146 -11.39 -12.70 12.47
N LYS A 147 -11.55 -12.73 13.80
CA LYS A 147 -10.44 -12.52 14.75
C LYS A 147 -9.30 -13.51 14.55
N ALA A 148 -9.57 -14.73 14.05
CA ALA A 148 -8.53 -15.69 13.70
C ALA A 148 -7.67 -15.21 12.51
N SER A 149 -8.28 -14.51 11.55
CA SER A 149 -7.58 -13.88 10.42
C SER A 149 -6.61 -12.78 10.90
N LEU A 150 -7.01 -12.02 11.94
CA LEU A 150 -6.14 -11.05 12.59
C LEU A 150 -4.98 -11.73 13.32
N ALA A 151 -5.26 -12.78 14.10
CA ALA A 151 -4.23 -13.56 14.78
C ALA A 151 -3.23 -14.20 13.81
N GLN A 152 -3.69 -14.67 12.64
CA GLN A 152 -2.83 -15.18 11.58
C GLN A 152 -1.86 -14.10 11.06
N THR A 153 -2.31 -12.86 10.97
CA THR A 153 -1.47 -11.73 10.55
C THR A 153 -0.41 -11.42 11.61
N ASP A 154 -0.76 -11.51 12.90
CA ASP A 154 0.17 -11.26 14.01
C ASP A 154 1.21 -12.38 14.16
N ALA A 155 0.79 -13.62 13.95
CA ALA A 155 1.65 -14.80 14.03
C ALA A 155 2.48 -15.03 12.76
N PHE A 156 2.37 -14.17 11.75
CA PHE A 156 3.05 -14.34 10.48
C PHE A 156 4.57 -14.24 10.64
N SER A 157 5.28 -15.35 10.35
CA SER A 157 6.72 -15.51 10.53
C SER A 157 7.52 -15.52 9.22
N GLY A 158 7.01 -14.84 8.18
CA GLY A 158 7.70 -14.74 6.88
C GLY A 158 9.00 -13.93 6.91
N SER A 159 9.58 -13.75 5.73
CA SER A 159 10.85 -13.03 5.57
C SER A 159 10.77 -11.57 6.06
N PRO A 160 11.90 -10.90 6.37
CA PRO A 160 11.90 -9.46 6.67
C PRO A 160 11.22 -8.62 5.57
N ALA A 161 11.38 -9.01 4.30
CA ALA A 161 10.72 -8.35 3.18
C ALA A 161 9.20 -8.56 3.20
N ASP A 162 8.72 -9.75 3.56
CA ASP A 162 7.28 -10.01 3.72
C ASP A 162 6.71 -9.17 4.88
N ARG A 163 7.42 -9.11 6.02
CA ARG A 163 6.97 -8.30 7.16
C ARG A 163 6.90 -6.81 6.81
N GLN A 164 7.90 -6.28 6.11
CA GLN A 164 7.86 -4.90 5.61
C GLN A 164 6.70 -4.69 4.63
N LEU A 165 6.42 -5.66 3.76
CA LEU A 165 5.28 -5.60 2.85
C LEU A 165 3.96 -5.50 3.63
N LEU A 166 3.73 -6.38 4.61
CA LEU A 166 2.49 -6.36 5.40
C LEU A 166 2.33 -5.06 6.20
N GLN A 167 3.43 -4.51 6.74
CA GLN A 167 3.45 -3.20 7.39
C GLN A 167 3.11 -2.09 6.39
N ASN A 168 3.73 -2.10 5.21
CA ASN A 168 3.49 -1.09 4.18
C ASN A 168 2.03 -1.07 3.69
N LEU A 169 1.32 -2.20 3.81
CA LEU A 169 -0.08 -2.32 3.41
C LEU A 169 -1.06 -1.90 4.52
N ASP A 170 -0.57 -1.65 5.74
CA ASP A 170 -1.39 -1.44 6.94
C ASP A 170 -2.45 -2.54 7.11
N LEU A 171 -2.05 -3.79 6.84
CA LEU A 171 -2.97 -4.92 6.72
C LEU A 171 -3.72 -5.20 8.03
N ARG A 172 -3.00 -5.16 9.16
CA ARG A 172 -3.57 -5.31 10.49
C ARG A 172 -4.67 -4.28 10.76
N CYS A 173 -4.39 -3.00 10.46
CA CYS A 173 -5.33 -1.90 10.66
C CYS A 173 -6.59 -2.08 9.81
N TRP A 174 -6.43 -2.51 8.56
CA TRP A 174 -7.57 -2.82 7.70
C TRP A 174 -8.44 -3.97 8.24
N ILE A 175 -7.85 -5.06 8.72
CA ILE A 175 -8.62 -6.17 9.32
C ILE A 175 -9.38 -5.68 10.56
N GLN A 176 -8.71 -4.95 11.45
CA GLN A 176 -9.35 -4.38 12.64
C GLN A 176 -10.54 -3.48 12.27
N SER A 177 -10.39 -2.68 11.20
CA SER A 177 -11.44 -1.82 10.66
C SER A 177 -12.68 -2.62 10.25
N VAL A 178 -12.49 -3.67 9.45
CA VAL A 178 -13.57 -4.53 8.98
C VAL A 178 -14.28 -5.24 10.14
N LEU A 179 -13.52 -5.64 11.17
CA LEU A 179 -14.06 -6.32 12.35
C LEU A 179 -14.70 -5.36 13.37
N GLY A 180 -14.72 -4.05 13.10
CA GLY A 180 -15.25 -3.05 14.04
C GLY A 180 -14.45 -2.94 15.33
N MET A 181 -13.16 -3.28 15.31
CA MET A 181 -12.28 -3.35 16.49
C MET A 181 -11.52 -2.03 16.76
N TYR A 182 -12.12 -0.88 16.46
CA TYR A 182 -11.52 0.40 16.81
C TYR A 182 -11.69 0.69 18.30
N SER A 183 -10.56 0.92 18.97
CA SER A 183 -10.43 1.64 20.23
C SER A 183 -10.11 3.10 19.95
#